data_AF-A0A735ZTJ9-F1
#
_entry.id   AF-A0A735ZTJ9-F1
#
_cell.length_a   1.000
_cell.length_b   1.000
_cell.length_c   1.000
_cell.angle_alpha   90.00
_cell.angle_beta   90.00
_cell.angle_gamma   90.00
#
_symmetry.space_group_name_H-M   'P 1'
#
loop_
_entity.id
_entity.type
_entity.pdbx_description
1 polymer ?
#
loop_
_entity_poly.entity_id
_entity_poly.type
_entity_poly.pdbx_seq_one_letter_code
_entity_poly.pdbx_strand_id
1 'polypeptide(L)' 'VRLSIDGGKTWFNATQSSTSGVWDYTWLTDVANGSHTLTVEATDAAGNKATQNLEFNIDTLLSEPTIALDSTDDSGT' A
#
# COMPACT_ATOMS: atom_id res chain seq x y z
N VAL A 1 8.32 12.10 -11.89
CA VAL A 1 7.29 12.00 -10.84
C VAL A 1 7.92 11.35 -9.61
N ARG A 2 7.53 11.77 -8.40
CA ARG A 2 8.02 11.17 -7.16
C ARG A 2 6.87 10.74 -6.25
N LEU A 3 7.10 9.69 -5.46
CA LEU A 3 6.12 9.08 -4.57
C LEU A 3 6.65 8.97 -3.13
N SER A 4 5.73 9.00 -2.16
CA SER A 4 6.01 8.82 -0.74
C SER A 4 4.83 8.13 -0.06
N ILE A 5 5.11 7.26 0.92
CA ILE A 5 4.07 6.61 1.75
C ILE A 5 4.15 7.02 3.23
N ASP A 6 5.13 7.84 3.60
CA ASP A 6 5.44 8.24 4.98
C ASP A 6 5.13 9.73 5.28
N GLY A 7 4.27 10.32 4.44
CA GLY A 7 3.88 11.73 4.53
C GLY A 7 4.95 12.69 4.02
N GLY A 8 5.75 12.26 3.03
CA GLY A 8 6.76 13.10 2.38
C GLY A 8 8.10 13.18 3.12
N LYS A 9 8.38 12.28 4.07
CA LYS A 9 9.70 12.20 4.72
C LYS A 9 10.71 11.52 3.79
N THR A 10 10.28 10.47 3.12
CA THR A 10 11.07 9.73 2.12
C THR A 10 10.38 9.81 0.77
N TRP A 11 11.16 10.15 -0.27
CA TRP A 11 10.69 10.26 -1.64
C TRP A 11 11.43 9.30 -2.55
N PHE A 12 10.66 8.67 -3.43
CA PHE A 12 11.15 7.75 -4.45
C PHE A 12 10.78 8.27 -5.83
N ASN A 13 11.71 8.18 -6.78
CA ASN A 13 11.43 8.60 -8.15
C ASN A 13 10.79 7.44 -8.92
N ALA A 14 9.62 7.71 -9.52
CA ALA A 14 9.02 6.78 -10.47
C ALA A 14 9.76 6.85 -11.81
N THR A 15 9.69 5.74 -12.54
CA THR A 15 10.18 5.65 -13.92
C THR A 15 9.01 5.85 -14.87
N GLN A 16 9.19 6.64 -15.91
CA GLN A 16 8.16 6.79 -16.94
C GLN A 16 8.05 5.48 -17.73
N SER A 17 6.81 5.00 -17.90
CA SER A 17 6.52 3.81 -18.70
C SER A 17 6.73 4.06 -20.20
N SER A 18 6.53 3.03 -21.02
CA SER A 18 6.49 3.18 -22.48
C SER A 18 5.32 4.05 -22.95
N THR A 19 4.25 4.12 -22.15
CA THR A 19 3.10 4.99 -22.40
C THR A 19 3.32 6.35 -21.74
N SER A 20 3.28 7.43 -22.53
CA SER A 20 3.42 8.78 -22.02
C SER A 20 2.33 9.10 -20.98
N GLY A 21 2.71 9.77 -19.89
CA GLY A 21 1.82 10.05 -18.75
C GLY A 21 1.67 8.91 -17.74
N VAL A 22 2.12 7.70 -18.05
CA VAL A 22 2.11 6.55 -17.12
C VAL A 22 3.47 6.45 -16.44
N TRP A 23 3.44 6.25 -15.12
CA TRP A 23 4.62 6.21 -14.27
C TRP A 23 4.56 4.96 -13.39
N ASP A 24 5.62 4.17 -13.44
CA ASP A 24 5.74 2.90 -12.73
C ASP A 24 6.75 3.02 -11.58
N TYR A 25 6.43 2.38 -10.46
CA TYR A 25 7.34 2.25 -9.32
C TYR A 25 7.10 0.94 -8.58
N THR A 26 8.18 0.25 -8.24
CA THR A 26 8.16 -0.99 -7.45
C THR A 26 8.88 -0.76 -6.14
N TRP A 27 8.20 -1.01 -5.04
CA TRP A 27 8.80 -1.00 -3.71
C TRP A 27 9.77 -2.18 -3.58
N LEU A 28 11.02 -1.89 -3.19
CA LEU A 28 12.07 -2.92 -3.05
C LEU A 28 12.04 -3.61 -1.68
N THR A 29 11.39 -2.98 -0.71
CA THR A 29 11.26 -3.47 0.66
C THR A 29 9.80 -3.66 0.99
N ASP A 30 9.50 -4.70 1.78
CA ASP A 30 8.16 -4.93 2.28
C ASP A 30 7.62 -3.70 3.01
N VAL A 31 6.36 -3.39 2.74
CA VAL A 31 5.61 -2.35 3.43
C VAL A 31 4.74 -3.03 4.48
N ALA A 32 4.76 -2.51 5.71
CA ALA A 32 4.02 -3.11 6.82
C ALA A 32 2.50 -3.15 6.57
N ASN A 33 1.80 -4.09 7.21
CA ASN A 33 0.35 -4.13 7.20
C ASN A 33 -0.27 -2.88 7.85
N GLY A 34 -1.49 -2.55 7.43
CA GLY A 34 -2.27 -1.42 7.94
C GLY A 34 -2.53 -0.34 6.89
N SER A 35 -3.03 0.80 7.38
CA SER A 35 -3.41 1.94 6.55
C SER A 35 -2.19 2.77 6.15
N HIS A 36 -2.16 3.13 4.86
CA HIS A 36 -1.11 3.95 4.25
C HIS A 36 -1.71 5.05 3.39
N THR A 37 -0.96 6.13 3.23
CA THR A 37 -1.31 7.23 2.31
C THR A 37 -0.19 7.39 1.29
N LEU A 38 -0.44 6.98 0.06
CA LEU A 38 0.44 7.27 -1.07
C LEU A 38 0.29 8.74 -1.46
N THR A 39 1.39 9.49 -1.40
CA THR A 39 1.50 10.86 -1.89
C THR A 39 2.31 10.84 -3.19
N VAL A 40 1.75 11.41 -4.25
CA VAL A 40 2.41 11.53 -5.56
C VAL A 40 2.60 13.00 -5.88
N GLU A 41 3.82 13.39 -6.27
CA GLU A 41 4.13 14.73 -6.74
C GLU A 41 4.70 14.68 -8.17
N ALA A 42 4.07 15.44 -9.07
CA ALA A 42 4.59 15.73 -10.40
C ALA A 42 5.13 17.16 -10.44
N THR A 43 6.28 17.36 -11.07
CA THR A 43 6.84 18.69 -11.36
C THR A 43 7.05 18.77 -12.87
N ASP A 44 6.57 19.84 -13.51
CA ASP A 44 6.81 20.08 -14.93
C ASP A 44 8.16 20.77 -15.18
N ALA A 45 8.53 20.96 -16.45
CA ALA A 45 9.79 21.60 -16.83
C ALA A 45 9.88 23.08 -16.43
N ALA A 46 8.74 23.75 -16.23
CA ALA A 46 8.67 25.13 -15.76
C ALA A 46 8.71 25.23 -14.22
N GLY A 47 8.70 24.10 -13.51
CA GLY A 47 8.74 24.03 -12.06
C GLY A 47 7.37 24.01 -11.37
N ASN A 48 6.26 23.96 -12.12
CA ASN A 48 4.93 23.83 -11.52
C ASN A 48 4.77 22.45 -10.90
N LYS A 49 4.17 22.41 -9.70
CA LYS A 49 3.97 21.19 -8.92
C LYS A 49 2.49 20.84 -8.81
N ALA A 50 2.18 19.56 -8.93
CA ALA A 50 0.88 19.00 -8.60
C ALA A 50 1.06 17.81 -7.65
N THR A 51 0.28 17.78 -6.58
CA THR A 51 0.31 16.73 -5.57
C THR A 51 -1.04 16.07 -5.45
N GLN A 52 -1.05 14.74 -5.31
CA GLN A 52 -2.25 13.95 -5.08
C GLN A 52 -2.00 12.89 -4.01
N ASN A 53 -3.07 12.50 -3.33
CA ASN A 53 -3.04 11.50 -2.25
C ASN A 53 -4.00 10.35 -2.55
N LEU A 54 -3.57 9.13 -2.20
CA LEU A 54 -4.38 7.92 -2.26
C LEU A 54 -4.23 7.16 -0.95
N GLU A 55 -5.34 6.96 -0.25
CA GLU A 55 -5.40 6.11 0.94
C GLU A 55 -5.65 4.65 0.54
N PHE A 56 -4.93 3.74 1.17
CA PHE A 56 -5.08 2.30 0.93
C PHE A 56 -4.69 1.50 2.18
N ASN A 57 -5.09 0.23 2.23
CA ASN A 57 -4.74 -0.69 3.30
C ASN A 57 -3.96 -1.88 2.73
N ILE A 58 -2.86 -2.24 3.39
CA ILE A 58 -2.13 -3.48 3.12
C ILE A 58 -2.55 -4.50 4.16
N ASP A 59 -3.01 -5.66 3.70
CA ASP A 59 -3.29 -6.80 4.55
C ASP A 59 -2.74 -8.09 3.91
N THR A 60 -1.68 -8.61 4.51
CA THR A 60 -1.01 -9.86 4.16
C THR A 60 -1.24 -10.96 5.20
N LEU A 61 -2.05 -10.69 6.23
CA LEU A 61 -2.32 -11.64 7.30
C LEU A 61 -3.51 -12.53 6.92
N LEU A 62 -3.32 -13.84 7.05
CA LEU A 62 -4.41 -14.80 6.95
C LEU A 62 -4.97 -15.07 8.35
N SER A 63 -6.29 -15.11 8.45
CA SER A 63 -6.96 -15.56 9.67
C SER A 63 -7.12 -17.07 9.63
N GLU A 64 -6.58 -17.78 10.63
CA GLU A 64 -6.75 -19.23 10.75
C GLU A 64 -8.10 -19.55 11.42
N PRO A 65 -9.00 -20.32 10.78
CA PRO A 65 -10.23 -20.76 11.42
C PRO A 65 -9.91 -21.79 12.50
N THR A 66 -10.47 -21.62 13.69
CA THR A 66 -10.40 -22.65 14.73
C THR A 66 -11.67 -23.48 14.69
N ILE A 67 -11.52 -24.80 14.59
CA ILE A 67 -12.60 -25.77 14.78
C ILE A 67 -12.45 -26.34 16.19
N ALA A 68 -13.50 -26.25 16.99
CA ALA A 68 -13.57 -26.86 18.32
C ALA A 68 -14.91 -27.60 18.46
N LEU A 69 -14.89 -28.70 19.20
CA LEU A 69 -16.13 -29.36 19.64
C LEU A 69 -16.73 -28.53 20.78
N ASP A 70 -18.05 -28.35 20.77
CA ASP A 70 -18.72 -27.82 21.95
C ASP A 70 -18.75 -28.91 23.02
N SER A 71 -18.28 -28.59 24.23
CA SER A 71 -18.38 -29.48 25.38
C SER A 71 -19.83 -29.86 25.74
N THR A 72 -20.83 -29.09 25.30
CA THR A 72 -22.24 -29.45 25.48
C THR A 72 -22.76 -30.46 24.46
N ASP A 73 -22.02 -30.69 23.37
CA ASP A 73 -22.40 -31.65 22.33
C ASP A 73 -21.93 -33.09 22.67
N ASP A 74 -21.19 -33.28 23.76
CA ASP A 74 -20.82 -34.62 24.24
C ASP A 74 -22.03 -35.32 24.84
N SER A 75 -22.66 -36.20 24.05
CA SER A 75 -23.73 -37.09 24.50
C SER A 75 -23.21 -38.41 25.09
N GLY A 76 -21.89 -38.56 25.27
CA GLY A 76 -21.28 -39.73 25.89
C GLY A 76 -21.43 -39.69 27.41
N THR A 77 -22.19 -40.63 27.97
CA THR A 77 -22.25 -40.92 29.42
C THR A 77 -21.32 -42.06 29.80
#